data_AF-A0AAJ1F346-F1
#
_entry.id   AF-A0AAJ1F346-F1
#
_cell.length_a   1.000
_cell.length_b   1.000
_cell.length_c   1.000
_cell.angle_alpha   90.00
_cell.angle_beta   90.00
_cell.angle_gamma   90.00
#
_symmetry.space_group_name_H-M   'P 1'
#
loop_
_entity.id
_entity.type
_entity.pdbx_description
1 polymer ?
#
loop_
_entity_poly.entity_id
_entity_poly.type
_entity_poly.pdbx_seq_one_letter_code
_entity_poly.pdbx_strand_id
1 'polypeptide(L)' 'YAGKQISEISLPNNALLIAIYNDDELMIPHGDTLIEAGQDILAFGDEQAIGKLNEIFVS' A
#
# COMPACT_ATOMS: atom_id res chain seq x y z
N TYR A 1 3.93 7.84 2.67
CA TYR A 1 3.59 7.56 4.09
C TYR A 1 4.60 6.61 4.76
N ALA A 2 5.90 6.92 4.71
CA ALA A 2 6.91 6.02 5.27
C ALA A 2 6.84 5.96 6.81
N GLY A 3 7.05 4.76 7.36
CA GLY A 3 7.16 4.53 8.81
C GLY A 3 5.85 4.24 9.54
N LYS A 4 4.77 3.89 8.82
CA LYS A 4 3.50 3.45 9.40
C LYS A 4 3.20 2.00 9.06
N GLN A 5 2.57 1.27 9.98
CA GLN A 5 1.99 -0.03 9.68
C GLN A 5 0.74 0.13 8.83
N ILE A 6 0.43 -0.87 8.00
CA ILE A 6 -0.77 -0.86 7.14
C ILE A 6 -2.05 -0.68 7.97
N SER A 7 -2.12 -1.28 9.16
CA SER A 7 -3.26 -1.14 10.08
C SER A 7 -3.49 0.28 10.60
N GLU A 8 -2.48 1.15 10.54
CA GLU A 8 -2.58 2.56 10.93
C GLU A 8 -3.02 3.46 9.75
N ILE A 9 -3.14 2.89 8.55
CA ILE A 9 -3.51 3.60 7.33
C ILE A 9 -5.00 3.40 7.09
N SER A 10 -5.73 4.50 6.92
CA SER A 10 -7.12 4.47 6.47
C SER A 10 -7.19 4.13 4.98
N LEU A 11 -7.09 2.84 4.66
CA LEU A 11 -7.22 2.37 3.29
C LEU A 11 -8.63 2.65 2.75
N PRO A 12 -8.76 3.02 1.46
CA PRO A 12 -10.07 3.22 0.86
C PRO A 12 -10.85 1.91 0.83
N ASN A 13 -12.17 2.02 1.01
CA ASN A 13 -13.07 0.91 0.73
C ASN A 13 -12.89 0.47 -0.73
N ASN A 14 -13.10 -0.83 -1.00
CA ASN A 14 -12.90 -1.45 -2.32
C ASN A 14 -11.46 -1.44 -2.85
N ALA A 15 -10.46 -1.26 -1.98
CA ALA A 15 -9.06 -1.56 -2.29
C ALA A 15 -8.59 -2.83 -1.58
N LEU A 16 -7.70 -3.56 -2.24
CA LEU A 16 -6.94 -4.67 -1.69
C LEU A 16 -5.46 -4.49 -2.03
N LEU A 17 -4.61 -4.43 -1.02
CA LEU A 17 -3.16 -4.52 -1.20
C LEU A 17 -2.80 -6.00 -1.45
N ILE A 18 -2.13 -6.28 -2.56
CA ILE A 18 -1.80 -7.64 -3.00
C ILE A 18 -0.36 -7.98 -2.63
N ALA A 19 0.57 -7.09 -2.94
CA ALA A 19 1.99 -7.29 -2.71
C ALA A 19 2.72 -5.96 -2.51
N ILE A 20 3.83 -6.02 -1.78
CA ILE A 20 4.81 -4.95 -1.68
C ILE A 20 6.11 -5.48 -2.26
N TYR A 21 6.73 -4.69 -3.12
CA TYR A 21 8.02 -4.96 -3.71
C TYR A 21 9.06 -4.03 -3.07
N ASN A 22 10.15 -4.63 -2.60
CA ASN A 22 11.35 -3.91 -2.19
C ASN A 22 12.48 -4.36 -3.11
N ASP A 23 12.84 -3.52 -4.08
CA ASP A 23 13.65 -3.91 -5.24
C ASP A 23 13.07 -5.17 -5.93
N ASP A 24 13.79 -6.29 -5.91
CA ASP A 24 13.39 -7.57 -6.53
C ASP A 24 12.69 -8.53 -5.54
N GLU A 25 12.51 -8.14 -4.28
CA GLU A 25 11.87 -8.97 -3.26
C GLU A 25 10.38 -8.68 -3.13
N LEU A 26 9.55 -9.74 -3.19
CA LEU A 26 8.10 -9.66 -3.00
C LEU A 26 7.71 -10.07 -1.59
N MET A 27 6.85 -9.27 -0.96
CA MET A 27 6.21 -9.54 0.33
C MET A 27 4.69 -9.43 0.21
N ILE A 28 3.96 -10.34 0.88
CA ILE A 28 2.51 -10.23 1.04
C ILE A 28 2.22 -9.35 2.27
N PRO A 29 1.47 -8.24 2.11
CA PRO A 29 1.20 -7.32 3.20
C PRO A 29 0.21 -7.88 4.22
N HIS A 30 0.47 -7.57 5.49
CA HIS A 30 -0.38 -7.80 6.65
C HIS A 30 -0.59 -6.48 7.41
N GLY A 31 -1.52 -6.47 8.37
CA GLY A 31 -1.82 -5.25 9.14
C GLY A 31 -0.62 -4.68 9.89
N ASP A 32 0.33 -5.53 10.28
CA ASP A 32 1.58 -5.17 10.97
C ASP A 32 2.75 -4.87 10.02
N THR A 33 2.57 -5.04 8.71
CA THR A 33 3.60 -4.70 7.72
C THR A 33 3.87 -3.20 7.75
N LEU A 34 5.15 -2.84 7.96
CA LEU A 34 5.63 -1.46 7.95
C LEU A 34 5.88 -1.01 6.51
N ILE A 35 5.28 0.11 6.10
CA ILE A 35 5.53 0.70 4.78
C ILE A 35 6.79 1.55 4.82
N GLU A 36 7.72 1.28 3.91
CA GLU A 36 8.98 1.99 3.78
C GLU A 36 9.03 2.82 2.48
N ALA A 37 9.86 3.86 2.47
CA ALA A 37 10.03 4.69 1.28
C ALA A 37 10.78 3.91 0.20
N GLY A 38 10.37 4.07 -1.06
CA GLY A 38 11.00 3.40 -2.21
C GLY A 38 10.43 2.03 -2.54
N GLN A 39 9.48 1.53 -1.74
CA GLN A 39 8.75 0.29 -2.05
C GLN A 39 7.66 0.54 -3.09
N ASP A 40 7.48 -0.41 -3.99
CA ASP A 40 6.37 -0.44 -4.94
C ASP A 40 5.21 -1.26 -4.38
N ILE A 41 3.98 -0.78 -4.53
CA ILE A 41 2.79 -1.43 -3.98
C ILE A 41 1.89 -1.89 -5.13
N LEU A 42 1.64 -3.19 -5.20
CA LEU A 42 0.62 -3.77 -6.07
C LEU A 42 -0.72 -3.80 -5.34
N ALA A 43 -1.71 -3.13 -5.91
CA ALA A 43 -3.05 -3.07 -5.36
C ALA A 43 -4.12 -3.30 -6.44
N PHE A 44 -5.28 -3.79 -6.01
CA PHE A 44 -6.47 -3.90 -6.83
C PHE A 44 -7.61 -3.09 -6.21
N GLY A 45 -8.36 -2.38 -7.05
CA GLY A 45 -9.53 -1.63 -6.60
C GLY A 45 -10.21 -0.91 -7.75
N ASP A 46 -11.33 -0.26 -7.44
CA ASP A 46 -12.01 0.64 -8.39
C ASP A 46 -11.21 1.94 -8.59
N GLU A 47 -11.58 2.73 -9.60
CA GLU A 47 -10.88 3.97 -9.96
C GLU A 47 -10.78 4.96 -8.79
N GLN A 48 -11.83 5.05 -7.96
CA GLN A 48 -11.83 5.96 -6.80
C GLN A 48 -10.88 5.47 -5.71
N ALA A 49 -10.85 4.15 -5.47
CA ALA A 49 -9.96 3.53 -4.51
C ALA A 49 -8.49 3.68 -4.95
N ILE A 50 -8.17 3.44 -6.22
CA ILE A 50 -6.82 3.63 -6.77
C ILE A 50 -6.38 5.10 -6.68
N GLY A 51 -7.27 6.05 -6.99
CA GLY A 51 -6.98 7.48 -6.84
C GLY A 51 -6.56 7.84 -5.41
N LYS A 52 -7.30 7.35 -4.40
CA LYS A 52 -6.96 7.56 -2.98
C LYS A 52 -5.67 6.86 -2.56
N LEU A 53 -5.41 5.66 -3.07
CA LEU A 53 -4.14 4.97 -2.78
C LEU A 53 -2.95 5.77 -3.30
N ASN A 54 -3.06 6.39 -4.48
CA ASN A 54 -2.00 7.26 -5.00
C ASN A 54 -1.76 8.48 -4.11
N GLU A 55 -2.82 9.09 -3.56
CA GLU A 55 -2.69 10.17 -2.57
C GLU A 55 -1.99 9.72 -1.28
N ILE A 56 -2.11 8.44 -0.90
CA ILE A 56 -1.48 7.88 0.31
C ILE A 56 -0.02 7.45 0.06
N PHE A 57 0.27 6.81 -1.07
CA PHE A 57 1.55 6.11 -1.24
C PHE A 57 2.53 6.80 -2.20
N VAL A 58 2.05 7.63 -3.12
CA VAL A 58 2.89 8.24 -4.18
C VAL A 58 3.23 9.71 -3.87
N SER A 59 2.70 10.26 -2.78
CA SER A 59 2.90 11.64 -2.33
C SER A 59 4.06 11.84 -1.35
#